data_AF-A0A929TDV0-F1
#
_entry.id   AF-A0A929TDV0-F1
#
_cell.length_a   1.000
_cell.length_b   1.000
_cell.length_c   1.000
_cell.angle_alpha   90.00
_cell.angle_beta   90.00
_cell.angle_gamma   90.00
#
_symmetry.space_group_name_H-M   'P 1'
#
loop_
_entity.id
_entity.type
_entity.pdbx_description
1 polymer ?
#
loop_
_entity_poly.entity_id
_entity_poly.type
_entity_poly.pdbx_seq_one_letter_code
_entity_poly.pdbx_strand_id
1 'polypeptide(L)' 'RGRLKSLEEGLREAAEARLRYPEASLKNLAALMDPPIGKSGMNHRLQKLMMLAEENAENGEDADKGLPRIIEQKKD' A
#
# COMPACT_ATOMS: atom_id res chain seq x y z
N ARG A 1 -16.80 12.60 -2.98
CA ARG A 1 -16.53 12.03 -4.33
C ARG A 1 -15.12 11.45 -4.30
N GLY A 2 -14.97 10.18 -4.70
CA GLY A 2 -13.89 9.27 -4.27
C GLY A 2 -12.45 9.69 -4.58
N ARG A 3 -11.66 9.88 -3.51
CA ARG A 3 -10.22 10.20 -3.52
C ARG A 3 -9.32 9.08 -4.04
N LEU A 4 -9.86 7.89 -4.31
CA LEU A 4 -9.14 6.82 -5.04
C LEU A 4 -8.77 7.22 -6.47
N LYS A 5 -9.49 8.18 -7.08
CA LYS A 5 -9.21 8.69 -8.42
C LYS A 5 -8.03 9.67 -8.50
N SER A 6 -7.61 10.28 -7.39
CA SER A 6 -6.45 11.18 -7.34
C SER A 6 -5.15 10.46 -6.99
N LEU A 7 -5.21 9.15 -6.71
CA LEU A 7 -4.02 8.33 -6.57
C LEU A 7 -3.40 8.10 -7.95
N GLU A 8 -2.08 8.28 -8.03
CA GLU A 8 -1.27 7.77 -9.14
C GLU A 8 -1.66 6.31 -9.42
N GLU A 9 -1.78 5.95 -10.70
CA GLU A 9 -2.24 4.64 -11.14
C GLU A 9 -1.52 3.49 -10.43
N GLY A 10 -0.20 3.59 -10.30
CA GLY A 10 0.59 2.59 -9.59
C GLY A 10 0.31 2.46 -8.10
N LEU A 11 -0.19 3.50 -7.42
CA LEU A 11 -0.63 3.41 -6.02
C LEU A 11 -1.99 2.71 -5.91
N ARG A 12 -2.89 2.99 -6.84
CA ARG A 12 -4.20 2.33 -6.89
C ARG A 12 -4.04 0.83 -7.13
N GLU A 13 -3.23 0.46 -8.11
CA GLU A 13 -2.89 -0.95 -8.40
C GLU A 13 -2.28 -1.65 -7.19
N ALA A 14 -1.35 -0.99 -6.47
CA ALA A 14 -0.75 -1.54 -5.27
C ALA A 14 -1.78 -1.77 -4.15
N ALA A 15 -2.71 -0.83 -3.97
CA ALA A 15 -3.80 -0.97 -3.00
C ALA A 15 -4.74 -2.12 -3.38
N GLU A 16 -5.17 -2.18 -4.64
CA GLU A 16 -6.05 -3.25 -5.15
C GLU A 16 -5.40 -4.62 -5.06
N ALA A 17 -4.11 -4.73 -5.39
CA ALA A 17 -3.38 -5.98 -5.29
C ALA A 17 -3.26 -6.44 -3.83
N ARG A 18 -3.03 -5.54 -2.88
CA ARG A 18 -3.02 -5.88 -1.45
C ARG A 18 -4.39 -6.31 -0.94
N LEU A 19 -5.46 -5.65 -1.38
CA LEU A 19 -6.83 -6.03 -1.03
C LEU A 19 -7.21 -7.40 -1.62
N ARG A 20 -6.80 -7.68 -2.85
CA ARG A 20 -7.09 -8.95 -3.54
C ARG A 20 -6.25 -10.11 -3.01
N TYR A 21 -5.00 -9.85 -2.63
CA TYR A 21 -4.04 -10.85 -2.17
C TYR A 21 -3.40 -10.44 -0.84
N PRO A 22 -4.15 -10.48 0.28
CA PRO A 22 -3.66 -10.00 1.59
C PRO A 22 -2.46 -10.80 2.10
N GLU A 23 -2.43 -12.10 1.83
CA GLU A 23 -1.37 -13.03 2.25
C GLU A 23 -0.15 -13.03 1.30
N ALA A 24 -0.22 -12.31 0.17
CA ALA A 24 0.87 -12.31 -0.79
C ALA A 24 2.06 -11.47 -0.29
N SER A 25 3.26 -12.01 -0.47
CA SER A 25 4.50 -11.28 -0.17
C SER A 25 4.63 -10.04 -1.05
N LEU A 26 5.40 -9.04 -0.58
CA LEU A 26 5.69 -7.82 -1.35
C LEU A 26 6.28 -8.13 -2.73
N LYS A 27 7.11 -9.18 -2.83
CA LYS A 27 7.69 -9.62 -4.11
C LYS A 27 6.63 -10.14 -5.06
N ASN A 28 5.68 -10.95 -4.57
CA ASN A 28 4.62 -11.50 -5.40
C ASN A 28 3.65 -10.40 -5.84
N LEU A 29 3.28 -9.49 -4.94
CA LEU A 29 2.48 -8.32 -5.30
C LEU A 29 3.19 -7.47 -6.36
N ALA A 30 4.50 -7.24 -6.22
CA ALA A 30 5.29 -6.44 -7.16
C ALA A 30 5.32 -7.06 -8.57
N ALA A 31 5.36 -8.39 -8.65
CA ALA A 31 5.33 -9.15 -9.89
C ALA A 31 3.95 -9.15 -10.59
N LEU A 32 2.88 -8.83 -9.86
CA LEU A 32 1.52 -8.71 -10.41
C LEU A 32 1.23 -7.32 -11.03
N MET A 33 2.16 -6.36 -10.90
CA MET A 33 2.01 -5.02 -11.47
C MET A 33 2.31 -5.04 -12.97
N ASP A 34 1.78 -4.06 -13.71
CA ASP A 34 2.06 -3.86 -15.13
C ASP A 34 2.54 -2.42 -15.40
N PRO A 35 3.84 -2.20 -15.69
CA PRO A 35 4.90 -3.21 -15.75
C PRO A 35 5.27 -3.76 -14.37
N PRO A 36 5.82 -4.99 -14.29
CA PRO A 36 6.29 -5.56 -13.04
C PRO A 36 7.34 -4.68 -12.38
N ILE A 37 7.24 -4.54 -11.05
CA ILE A 37 8.18 -3.74 -10.27
C ILE A 37 8.99 -4.61 -9.30
N GLY A 38 10.01 -4.02 -8.68
CA GLY A 38 10.76 -4.67 -7.61
C GLY A 38 10.07 -4.61 -6.24
N LYS A 39 10.52 -5.45 -5.30
CA LYS A 39 10.06 -5.47 -3.89
C LYS A 39 10.08 -4.08 -3.25
N SER A 40 11.18 -3.32 -3.40
CA SER A 40 11.27 -1.96 -2.86
C SER A 40 10.25 -1.03 -3.49
N GLY A 41 10.04 -1.09 -4.82
CA GLY A 41 9.05 -0.26 -5.51
C GLY A 41 7.63 -0.49 -4.96
N MET A 42 7.27 -1.76 -4.76
CA MET A 42 5.99 -2.11 -4.12
C MET A 42 5.91 -1.62 -2.68
N ASN A 43 6.98 -1.76 -1.90
CA ASN A 43 7.03 -1.25 -0.53
C ASN A 43 6.84 0.26 -0.46
N HIS A 44 7.54 1.04 -1.30
CA HIS A 44 7.39 2.50 -1.36
C HIS A 44 5.96 2.92 -1.73
N ARG A 45 5.33 2.22 -2.68
CA ARG A 45 3.93 2.48 -3.05
C ARG A 45 2.99 2.26 -1.85
N LEU A 46 3.15 1.15 -1.12
CA LEU A 46 2.36 0.87 0.07
C LEU A 46 2.65 1.85 1.22
N GLN A 47 3.90 2.27 1.42
CA GLN A 47 4.25 3.31 2.39
C GLN A 47 3.60 4.65 2.05
N LYS A 48 3.60 5.05 0.77
CA LYS A 48 2.91 6.27 0.31
C LYS A 48 1.40 6.17 0.55
N LEU A 49 0.79 5.01 0.31
CA LEU A 49 -0.63 4.79 0.64
C LEU A 49 -0.90 4.94 2.15
N MET A 50 -0.02 4.40 3.00
CA MET A 50 -0.13 4.54 4.46
C MET A 50 0.00 6.00 4.91
N MET A 51 1.00 6.74 4.40
CA MET A 51 1.16 8.16 4.71
C MET A 51 -0.05 8.98 4.26
N LEU A 52 -0.59 8.71 3.07
CA LEU A 52 -1.80 9.36 2.58
C LEU A 52 -3.03 9.02 3.42
N ALA A 53 -3.07 7.83 4.04
CA ALA A 53 -4.13 7.46 4.98
C ALA A 53 -3.98 8.21 6.31
N GLU A 54 -2.76 8.30 6.84
CA GLU A 54 -2.43 9.02 8.08
C GLU A 54 -2.71 10.53 7.97
N GLU A 55 -2.27 11.18 6.88
CA GLU A 55 -2.51 12.62 6.62
C GLU A 55 -4.02 12.94 6.52
N ASN A 56 -4.82 11.99 6.04
CA ASN A 56 -6.27 12.14 6.02
C ASN A 56 -6.91 11.93 7.39
N ALA A 57 -6.36 11.05 8.24
CA ALA A 57 -6.85 10.80 9.59
C ALA A 57 -6.60 11.99 10.53
N GLU A 58 -5.50 12.73 10.35
CA GLU A 58 -5.20 13.94 11.15
C GLU A 58 -6.15 15.11 10.84
N ASN A 59 -6.89 15.06 9.73
CA ASN A 59 -7.81 16.12 9.28
C ASN A 59 -9.30 15.80 9.46
N GLY A 60 -9.66 14.63 10.01
CA GLY A 60 -11.06 14.29 10.24
C GLY A 60 -11.27 12.87 10.76
N GLU A 61 -11.91 12.80 11.92
CA GLU A 61 -12.52 11.67 12.61
C GLU A 61 -12.93 10.49 11.70
N ASP A 62 -12.11 9.45 11.60
CA ASP A 62 -12.54 8.09 11.26
C ASP A 62 -11.46 7.08 11.70
N ALA A 63 -11.49 6.79 13.00
CA ALA A 63 -10.71 5.73 13.61
C ALA A 63 -11.36 4.37 13.27
N ASP A 64 -10.78 3.62 12.34
CA ASP A 64 -10.86 2.17 12.39
C ASP A 64 -9.45 1.54 12.37
N LYS A 65 -9.28 0.61 13.30
CA LYS A 65 -8.01 0.23 13.91
C LYS A 65 -7.30 -0.83 13.06
N GLY A 66 -6.01 -0.62 12.84
CA GLY A 66 -5.05 -1.72 12.73
C GLY A 66 -4.51 -1.98 11.34
N LEU A 67 -3.45 -1.26 10.98
CA LEU A 67 -2.35 -1.94 10.31
C LEU A 67 -1.16 -1.98 11.27
N PRO A 68 -0.64 -3.18 11.61
CA PRO A 68 0.58 -3.27 12.37
C PRO A 68 1.69 -2.59 11.56
N ARG A 69 2.49 -1.78 12.25
CA ARG A 69 3.73 -1.19 11.73
C ARG A 69 4.65 -2.35 11.36
N ILE A 70 4.61 -2.82 10.10
CA ILE A 70 5.46 -3.92 9.63
C ILE A 70 6.88 -3.39 9.51
N ILE A 71 7.59 -3.39 10.65
CA ILE A 71 9.04 -3.41 10.69
C ILE A 71 9.42 -4.89 10.64
N GLU A 72 9.41 -5.49 9.45
CA GLU A 72 10.03 -6.80 9.26
C GLU A 72 11.39 -6.62 8.58
N GLN A 73 12.35 -6.19 9.39
CA GLN A 73 13.73 -6.59 9.19
C GLN A 73 13.86 -8.04 9.63
N LYS A 74 13.79 -8.98 8.69
CA LYS A 74 14.47 -10.27 8.86
C LYS A 74 15.35 -10.54 7.65
N LYS A 75 16.62 -10.30 7.94
CA LYS A 75 17.83 -10.78 7.31
C LYS A 75 17.80 -12.31 7.36
N ASP A 76 17.83 -12.94 6.20
CA ASP A 76 18.50 -14.22 5.93
C ASP A 76 19.09 -14.10 4.52
#